data_AF-A0A8T4TWU2-F1
#
_entry.id   AF-A0A8T4TWU2-F1
#
_cell.length_a   1.000
_cell.length_b   1.000
_cell.length_c   1.000
_cell.angle_alpha   90.00
_cell.angle_beta   90.00
_cell.angle_gamma   90.00
#
_symmetry.space_group_name_H-M   'P 1'
#
loop_
_entity.id
_entity.type
_entity.pdbx_description
1 polymer ?
#
loop_
_entity_poly.entity_id
_entity_poly.type
_entity_poly.pdbx_seq_one_letter_code
_entity_poly.pdbx_strand_id
1 'polypeptide(L)' 'MGKVIARNIVQRKSGYLYYVDGKGNVCEAKMARGGKKRKSSARRSTTRRSTARRRR' A
#
# COMPACT_ATOMS: atom_id res chain seq x y z
N MET A 1 24.85 -6.65 16.10
CA MET A 1 25.31 -6.10 14.81
C MET A 1 24.66 -6.91 13.70
N GLY A 2 23.89 -6.28 12.80
CA GLY A 2 23.26 -6.99 11.67
C GLY A 2 24.29 -7.34 10.58
N LYS A 3 24.15 -8.53 9.97
CA LYS A 3 25.00 -9.00 8.86
C LYS A 3 24.25 -8.86 7.54
N VAL A 4 24.89 -8.24 6.54
CA VAL A 4 24.36 -8.20 5.16
C VAL A 4 24.56 -9.58 4.53
N ILE A 5 23.46 -10.28 4.23
CA ILE A 5 23.49 -11.65 3.71
C ILE A 5 23.69 -11.66 2.18
N ALA A 6 23.10 -10.70 1.47
CA ALA A 6 23.23 -10.61 0.01
C ALA A 6 23.12 -9.15 -0.45
N ARG A 7 23.92 -8.82 -1.47
CA ARG A 7 23.95 -7.49 -2.12
C ARG A 7 23.25 -7.59 -3.47
N ASN A 8 22.65 -6.49 -3.92
CA ASN A 8 22.08 -6.35 -5.27
C ASN A 8 20.95 -7.34 -5.65
N ILE A 9 20.21 -7.88 -4.67
CA ILE A 9 19.13 -8.86 -4.91
C ILE A 9 18.00 -8.29 -5.79
N VAL A 10 17.80 -6.97 -5.77
CA VAL A 10 16.76 -6.28 -6.56
C VAL A 10 17.34 -5.12 -7.35
N GLN A 11 17.04 -5.12 -8.64
CA GLN A 11 17.25 -3.96 -9.52
C GLN A 11 16.10 -2.99 -9.32
N ARG A 12 16.40 -1.81 -8.75
CA ARG A 12 15.39 -0.79 -8.45
C ARG A 12 15.07 0.03 -9.68
N LYS A 13 13.79 0.09 -10.04
CA LYS A 13 13.30 0.94 -11.13
C LYS A 13 12.98 2.34 -10.61
N SER A 14 13.27 3.35 -11.41
CA SER A 14 12.90 4.73 -11.10
C SER A 14 11.37 4.87 -11.01
N GLY A 15 10.88 5.53 -9.95
CA GLY A 15 9.44 5.77 -9.76
C GLY A 15 8.68 4.66 -9.03
N TYR A 16 9.38 3.68 -8.47
CA TYR A 16 8.81 2.60 -7.67
C TYR A 16 9.36 2.58 -6.25
N LEU A 17 8.49 2.31 -5.29
CA LEU A 17 8.82 2.07 -3.89
C LEU A 17 9.05 0.58 -3.67
N TYR A 18 10.15 0.24 -3.01
CA TYR A 18 10.49 -1.13 -2.63
C TYR A 18 10.49 -1.24 -1.10
N TYR A 19 9.76 -2.20 -0.55
CA TYR A 19 9.65 -2.44 0.89
C TYR A 19 9.63 -3.93 1.22
N VAL A 20 9.88 -4.26 2.48
CA VAL A 20 9.81 -5.64 2.99
C VAL A 20 8.50 -5.82 3.74
N ASP A 21 7.72 -6.86 3.40
CA ASP A 21 6.49 -7.18 4.12
C ASP A 21 6.78 -7.97 5.42
N GLY A 22 5.75 -8.19 6.25
CA GLY A 22 5.91 -8.98 7.48
C GLY A 22 6.28 -10.45 7.25
N LYS A 23 6.21 -10.95 6.02
CA LYS A 23 6.63 -12.30 5.63
C LYS A 23 8.06 -12.34 5.09
N GLY A 24 8.74 -11.18 5.00
CA GLY A 24 10.11 -11.08 4.52
C GLY A 24 10.25 -10.94 3.00
N ASN A 25 9.17 -10.74 2.26
CA ASN A 25 9.22 -10.56 0.80
C ASN A 25 9.53 -9.13 0.43
N VAL A 26 10.25 -8.94 -0.68
CA VAL A 26 10.45 -7.62 -1.28
C VAL A 26 9.30 -7.31 -2.24
N CYS A 27 8.51 -6.27 -1.93
CA CYS A 27 7.37 -5.85 -2.74
C CYS A 27 7.69 -4.57 -3.53
N GLU A 28 7.13 -4.44 -4.73
CA GLU A 28 7.23 -3.28 -5.62
C GLU A 28 5.88 -2.52 -5.68
N ALA A 29 5.89 -1.20 -5.47
CA ALA A 29 4.70 -0.35 -5.59
C ALA A 29 4.99 0.92 -6.41
N LYS A 30 4.12 1.25 -7.38
CA LYS A 30 4.27 2.46 -8.19
C LYS A 30 4.04 3.70 -7.33
N MET A 31 5.01 4.62 -7.30
CA MET A 31 4.90 5.83 -6.50
C MET A 31 3.81 6.75 -7.06
N ALA A 32 2.98 7.29 -6.18
CA ALA A 32 2.06 8.38 -6.53
C ALA A 32 2.85 9.69 -6.61
N ARG A 33 3.53 9.93 -7.73
CA ARG A 33 4.12 11.25 -8.02
C ARG A 33 2.98 12.24 -8.23
N GLY A 34 3.07 13.39 -7.55
CA GLY A 34 2.05 14.46 -7.64
C GLY A 34 1.85 14.89 -9.10
N GLY A 35 0.59 15.02 -9.52
CA GLY A 35 0.26 15.40 -10.89
C GLY A 35 -1.17 15.01 -11.30
N LYS A 36 -1.75 13.98 -10.67
CA LYS A 36 -3.16 13.63 -10.86
C LYS A 36 -3.83 13.39 -9.53
N LYS A 37 -4.71 14.33 -9.12
CA LYS A 37 -5.58 14.19 -7.96
C LYS A 37 -6.45 12.94 -8.20
N ARG A 38 -6.10 11.80 -7.58
CA ARG A 38 -6.98 10.63 -7.57
C ARG A 38 -8.28 11.09 -6.94
N LYS A 39 -9.39 11.04 -7.69
CA LYS A 39 -10.74 11.23 -7.16
C LYS A 39 -10.83 10.26 -5.99
N SER A 40 -10.88 10.77 -4.77
CA SER A 40 -11.03 9.94 -3.58
C SER A 40 -12.27 9.11 -3.81
N SER A 41 -12.12 7.80 -4.03
CA SER A 41 -13.26 6.90 -3.95
C SER A 41 -13.77 7.12 -2.53
N ALA A 42 -14.90 7.81 -2.41
CA ALA A 42 -15.49 8.15 -1.14
C ALA A 42 -15.41 6.89 -0.28
N ARG A 43 -14.63 6.96 0.82
CA ARG A 43 -14.66 5.92 1.85
C ARG A 43 -16.14 5.68 2.08
N ARG A 44 -16.63 4.50 1.70
CA ARG A 44 -18.02 4.12 1.91
C ARG A 44 -18.18 4.13 3.42
N SER A 45 -18.64 5.26 3.94
CA SER A 45 -18.69 5.51 5.37
C SER A 45 -19.52 4.39 5.96
N THR A 46 -18.91 3.68 6.90
CA THR A 46 -19.48 2.56 7.65
C THR A 46 -20.79 2.94 8.37
N THR A 47 -21.16 4.22 8.36
CA THR A 47 -22.42 4.78 8.85
C THR A 47 -23.67 4.25 8.15
N ARG A 48 -23.61 3.83 6.88
CA ARG A 48 -24.80 3.25 6.20
C ARG A 48 -25.17 1.83 6.68
N ARG A 49 -24.33 1.18 7.48
CA ARG A 49 -24.60 -0.18 7.98
C ARG A 49 -25.39 -0.18 9.30
N SER A 50 -25.52 0.95 10.00
CA SER A 50 -26.23 1.01 11.28
C SER A 50 -27.74 1.19 11.14
N THR A 51 -28.24 1.86 10.09
CA THR A 51 -29.69 2.07 9.91
C THR A 51 -30.42 0.84 9.35
N ALA A 52 -29.73 -0.06 8.66
CA ALA A 52 -30.31 -1.30 8.14
C ALA A 52 -30.46 -2.41 9.20
N ARG A 53 -29.73 -2.34 10.33
CA ARG A 53 -29.84 -3.32 11.43
C ARG A 53 -30.92 -2.97 12.45
N ARG A 54 -31.48 -1.75 12.40
CA ARG A 54 -32.52 -1.25 13.33
C ARG A 54 -33.96 -1.47 12.82
N ARG A 55 -34.14 -2.31 11.79
CA ARG A 55 -35.46 -2.70 11.26
C ARG A 55 -35.62 -4.23 11.20
N ARG A 56 -34.99 -4.94 12.13
CA ARG A 56 -35.24 -6.36 12.41
C ARG A 56 -35.81 -6.48 13.80
#